data_AF-A0A817YR28-F1
#
_entry.id   AF-A0A817YR28-F1
#
_cell.length_a   1.000
_cell.length_b   1.000
_cell.length_c   1.000
_cell.angle_alpha   90.00
_cell.angle_beta   90.00
_cell.angle_gamma   90.00
#
_symmetry.space_group_name_H-M   'P 1'
#
loop_
_entity.id
_entity.type
_entity.pdbx_description
1 polymer ?
#
loop_
_entity_poly.entity_id
_entity_poly.type
_entity_poly.pdbx_seq_one_letter_code
_entity_poly.pdbx_strand_id
1 'polypeptide(L)'
;MLTRLISRSFSRLIHCCYFSNLINEEDVNDNSTRCVIADSSKSLPLIIPTVGVPIHLYTRELESQALKQLTILAESGIAKGFVAAMADVHVGVGATIGTVFASITHVSPYAVGADIGCGMIAAPIDGLTFNNLKERWKKEIQQKIKTAIPTGFDARVKAHKKADRIIHDLGKCTNYLKNEICDITKKQLGTLGSGNHFLEILYDENEQVWIMLHSGSRRIGKETCDYYHSVAGRQMSKYRLPVINELKYLDIDSIEGQDYLIDMRWCLNYAEQNRRIMLDELCLIVKSVTGYEVDLKRMVNIHHNYCQQENVSFDNSKEDLVWITRKGATSARKGQLGIIPGSMGTGSFIVEGLGNPLSFYSCSHGAGRIMSRTMAMKTISQQSFEQAMKGIVSDTNERLRDEAPQAYKDLTTVMSNQETLVKIVHRLKPLINVKGISENNIRYSKKKNKKR
;
A
#
# COMPACT_ATOMS: atom_id res chain seq x y z
N MET A 1 -14.73 -29.89 32.03
CA MET A 1 -13.66 -29.02 32.59
C MET A 1 -12.25 -29.57 32.31
N LEU A 2 -12.07 -30.89 32.10
CA LEU A 2 -10.78 -31.48 31.66
C LEU A 2 -10.42 -31.27 30.18
N THR A 3 -11.39 -31.07 29.28
CA THR A 3 -11.16 -30.87 27.83
C THR A 3 -10.57 -29.49 27.47
N ARG A 4 -10.62 -28.50 28.37
CA ARG A 4 -10.05 -27.14 28.15
C ARG A 4 -8.58 -27.00 28.55
N LEU A 5 -8.05 -27.93 29.36
CA LEU A 5 -6.65 -27.92 29.81
C LEU A 5 -5.74 -28.66 28.82
N ILE A 6 -6.26 -29.67 28.12
CA ILE A 6 -5.51 -30.45 27.14
C ILE A 6 -5.26 -29.66 25.85
N SER A 7 -6.22 -28.82 25.39
CA SER A 7 -6.04 -28.05 24.14
C SER A 7 -5.03 -26.89 24.27
N ARG A 8 -4.91 -26.28 25.45
CA ARG A 8 -3.94 -25.19 25.69
C ARG A 8 -2.50 -25.67 25.79
N SER A 9 -2.29 -26.87 26.36
CA SER A 9 -0.95 -27.45 26.48
C SER A 9 -0.48 -28.10 25.17
N PHE A 10 -1.37 -28.76 24.42
CA PHE A 10 -1.03 -29.29 23.09
C PHE A 10 -0.79 -28.20 22.04
N SER A 11 -1.60 -27.12 22.07
CA SER A 11 -1.38 -25.95 21.21
C SER A 11 -0.01 -25.33 21.44
N ARG A 12 0.43 -25.13 22.69
CA ARG A 12 1.77 -24.60 22.98
C ARG A 12 2.91 -25.54 22.60
N LEU A 13 2.76 -26.86 22.77
CA LEU A 13 3.79 -27.83 22.43
C LEU A 13 3.98 -28.02 20.91
N ILE A 14 2.90 -27.99 20.13
CA ILE A 14 3.00 -28.02 18.65
C ILE A 14 3.56 -26.69 18.12
N HIS A 15 3.21 -25.56 18.76
CA HIS A 15 3.71 -24.23 18.39
C HIS A 15 5.21 -24.02 18.69
N CYS A 16 5.80 -24.78 19.63
CA CYS A 16 7.24 -24.75 19.94
C CYS A 16 8.05 -25.76 19.10
N CYS A 17 7.57 -27.00 18.94
CA CYS A 17 8.40 -28.07 18.36
C CYS A 17 8.44 -28.13 16.82
N TYR A 18 7.50 -27.50 16.11
CA TYR A 18 7.53 -27.47 14.64
C TYR A 18 8.20 -26.19 14.08
N PHE A 19 8.11 -25.09 14.82
CA PHE A 19 8.81 -23.85 14.48
C PHE A 19 10.34 -24.02 14.50
N SER A 20 10.86 -24.81 15.45
CA SER A 20 12.31 -25.06 15.57
C SER A 20 12.97 -25.77 14.37
N ASN A 21 12.20 -26.43 13.49
CA ASN A 21 12.75 -27.13 12.31
C ASN A 21 12.67 -26.31 11.00
N LEU A 22 11.99 -25.16 11.01
CA LEU A 22 11.89 -24.25 9.86
C LEU A 22 12.49 -22.87 10.13
N ILE A 23 12.70 -22.54 11.41
CA ILE A 23 13.02 -21.21 11.90
C ILE A 23 14.10 -21.39 12.98
N ASN A 24 15.32 -20.92 12.70
CA ASN A 24 16.36 -20.85 13.71
C ASN A 24 16.04 -19.68 14.66
N GLU A 25 15.65 -20.00 15.89
CA GLU A 25 15.67 -19.02 16.98
C GLU A 25 17.11 -18.95 17.53
N GLU A 26 17.98 -18.11 16.95
CA GLU A 26 19.28 -17.80 17.56
C GLU A 26 19.21 -16.58 18.52
N ASP A 27 20.19 -16.54 19.41
CA ASP A 27 20.18 -16.10 20.81
C ASP A 27 19.73 -14.67 21.18
N VAL A 28 19.18 -14.61 22.39
CA VAL A 28 18.37 -13.56 22.99
C VAL A 28 19.18 -12.77 24.02
N ASN A 29 19.49 -11.51 23.70
CA ASN A 29 19.56 -10.43 24.68
C ASN A 29 19.23 -9.09 24.01
N ASP A 30 18.31 -8.35 24.62
CA ASP A 30 17.84 -7.00 24.29
C ASP A 30 16.64 -6.87 23.33
N ASN A 31 15.82 -5.85 23.59
CA ASN A 31 14.49 -5.47 23.06
C ASN A 31 14.42 -5.20 21.53
N SER A 32 15.15 -5.95 20.72
CA SER A 32 15.14 -5.88 19.25
C SER A 32 14.11 -6.86 18.66
N THR A 33 13.44 -6.40 17.60
CA THR A 33 12.37 -7.09 16.89
C THR A 33 12.85 -8.45 16.37
N ARG A 34 12.44 -9.56 16.99
CA ARG A 34 12.78 -10.92 16.51
C ARG A 34 12.35 -11.08 15.05
N CYS A 35 13.31 -11.34 14.17
CA CYS A 35 13.09 -11.66 12.76
C CYS A 35 13.12 -13.18 12.61
N VAL A 36 12.10 -13.73 11.95
CA VAL A 36 12.08 -15.12 11.50
C VAL A 36 12.88 -15.19 10.22
N ILE A 37 14.05 -15.83 10.28
CA ILE A 37 14.89 -16.10 9.11
C ILE A 37 14.63 -17.52 8.64
N ALA A 38 14.14 -17.65 7.41
CA ALA A 38 13.87 -18.95 6.81
C ALA A 38 15.05 -19.46 5.97
N ASP A 39 15.20 -20.79 5.93
CA ASP A 39 16.20 -21.52 5.16
C ASP A 39 16.34 -21.00 3.71
N SER A 40 17.54 -20.52 3.37
CA SER A 40 17.87 -19.92 2.08
C SER A 40 17.81 -20.92 0.91
N SER A 41 17.89 -22.22 1.18
CA SER A 41 17.87 -23.27 0.16
C SER A 41 16.48 -23.56 -0.43
N LYS A 42 15.40 -23.14 0.25
CA LYS A 42 14.03 -23.40 -0.17
C LYS A 42 13.54 -22.36 -1.18
N SER A 43 12.81 -22.81 -2.20
CA SER A 43 12.10 -21.94 -3.14
C SER A 43 10.93 -21.23 -2.47
N LEU A 44 10.63 -20.00 -2.90
CA LEU A 44 9.45 -19.26 -2.43
C LEU A 44 8.19 -19.64 -3.26
N PRO A 45 6.99 -19.65 -2.65
CA PRO A 45 6.72 -19.27 -1.25
C PRO A 45 7.11 -20.37 -0.25
N LEU A 46 7.47 -19.94 0.96
CA LEU A 46 7.53 -20.82 2.13
C LEU A 46 6.11 -21.08 2.63
N ILE A 47 5.78 -22.33 2.88
CA ILE A 47 4.46 -22.72 3.38
C ILE A 47 4.55 -22.88 4.91
N ILE A 48 3.86 -22.01 5.64
CA ILE A 48 3.74 -22.08 7.10
C ILE A 48 2.37 -22.70 7.43
N PRO A 49 2.33 -23.90 8.01
CA PRO A 49 1.08 -24.50 8.44
C PRO A 49 0.49 -23.75 9.64
N THR A 50 -0.84 -23.63 9.68
CA THR A 50 -1.60 -23.12 10.84
C THR A 50 -2.75 -24.08 11.15
N VAL A 51 -3.48 -23.86 12.25
CA VAL A 51 -4.69 -24.67 12.52
C VAL A 51 -5.88 -24.32 11.60
N GLY A 52 -5.82 -23.20 10.89
CA GLY A 52 -6.81 -22.78 9.90
C GLY A 52 -6.33 -23.08 8.49
N VAL A 53 -6.02 -22.04 7.71
CA VAL A 53 -5.42 -22.17 6.38
C VAL A 53 -3.90 -21.96 6.41
N PRO A 54 -3.11 -22.56 5.51
CA PRO A 54 -1.68 -22.28 5.43
C PRO A 54 -1.39 -20.83 5.04
N ILE A 55 -0.20 -20.35 5.40
CA ILE A 55 0.35 -19.07 4.94
C ILE A 55 1.41 -19.34 3.87
N HIS A 56 1.28 -18.69 2.71
CA HIS A 56 2.28 -18.68 1.64
C HIS A 56 3.12 -17.41 1.76
N LEU A 57 4.34 -17.54 2.27
CA LEU A 57 5.24 -16.43 2.57
C LEU A 57 6.29 -16.24 1.46
N TYR A 58 6.28 -15.09 0.81
CA TYR A 58 7.23 -14.69 -0.23
C TYR A 58 8.37 -13.82 0.30
N THR A 59 8.77 -13.98 1.56
CA THR A 59 9.95 -13.33 2.12
C THR A 59 10.71 -14.31 3.00
N ARG A 60 12.02 -14.13 3.10
CA ARG A 60 12.89 -14.91 3.99
C ARG A 60 13.03 -14.29 5.38
N GLU A 61 12.71 -13.01 5.50
CA GLU A 61 12.76 -12.25 6.74
C GLU A 61 11.37 -11.73 7.08
N LEU A 62 10.91 -12.01 8.30
CA LEU A 62 9.60 -11.60 8.79
C LEU A 62 9.64 -11.22 10.27
N GLU A 63 9.11 -10.04 10.58
CA GLU A 63 8.94 -9.60 11.97
C GLU A 63 7.95 -10.50 12.73
N SER A 64 8.27 -10.88 13.96
CA SER A 64 7.41 -11.71 14.82
C SER A 64 5.98 -11.17 14.97
N GLN A 65 5.81 -9.84 15.03
CA GLN A 65 4.47 -9.22 15.10
C GLN A 65 3.70 -9.38 13.78
N ALA A 66 4.37 -9.30 12.63
CA ALA A 66 3.75 -9.53 11.33
C ALA A 66 3.33 -11.01 11.20
N LEU A 67 4.18 -11.96 11.61
CA LEU A 67 3.83 -13.37 11.67
C LEU A 67 2.59 -13.63 12.55
N LYS A 68 2.50 -12.96 13.71
CA LYS A 68 1.34 -13.06 14.58
C LYS A 68 0.06 -12.58 13.89
N GLN A 69 0.09 -11.47 13.17
CA GLN A 69 -1.07 -10.98 12.42
C GLN A 69 -1.49 -11.94 11.29
N LEU A 70 -0.52 -12.48 10.55
CA LEU A 70 -0.77 -13.47 9.50
C LEU A 70 -1.41 -14.74 10.08
N THR A 71 -0.88 -15.23 11.21
CA THR A 71 -1.41 -16.40 11.91
C THR A 71 -2.84 -16.16 12.39
N ILE A 72 -3.12 -15.00 13.00
CA ILE A 72 -4.49 -14.62 13.41
C ILE A 72 -5.45 -14.63 12.22
N LEU A 73 -5.06 -14.04 11.07
CA LEU A 73 -5.89 -14.03 9.88
C LEU A 73 -6.11 -15.45 9.32
N ALA A 74 -5.06 -16.24 9.24
CA ALA A 74 -5.09 -17.61 8.74
C ALA A 74 -5.95 -18.54 9.61
N GLU A 75 -5.98 -18.32 10.93
CA GLU A 75 -6.76 -19.10 11.89
C GLU A 75 -8.16 -18.54 12.18
N SER A 76 -8.49 -17.37 11.63
CA SER A 76 -9.75 -16.67 11.92
C SER A 76 -11.01 -17.34 11.37
N GLY A 77 -10.86 -18.24 10.39
CA GLY A 77 -11.97 -18.79 9.60
C GLY A 77 -12.51 -17.84 8.51
N ILE A 78 -11.95 -16.64 8.36
CA ILE A 78 -12.30 -15.68 7.31
C ILE A 78 -11.65 -16.06 5.97
N ALA A 79 -10.38 -16.47 6.04
CA ALA A 79 -9.59 -16.80 4.86
C ALA A 79 -9.94 -18.18 4.31
N LYS A 80 -10.05 -18.29 2.99
CA LYS A 80 -10.30 -19.52 2.23
C LYS A 80 -9.03 -19.92 1.49
N GLY A 81 -8.69 -21.21 1.53
CA GLY A 81 -7.55 -21.78 0.81
C GLY A 81 -6.21 -21.51 1.50
N PHE A 82 -5.73 -20.25 1.47
CA PHE A 82 -4.48 -19.82 2.11
C PHE A 82 -4.47 -18.29 2.32
N VAL A 83 -3.52 -17.81 3.12
CA VAL A 83 -3.15 -16.39 3.20
C VAL A 83 -1.81 -16.21 2.47
N ALA A 84 -1.74 -15.33 1.48
CA ALA A 84 -0.49 -15.02 0.81
C ALA A 84 0.12 -13.74 1.39
N ALA A 85 1.36 -13.84 1.88
CA ALA A 85 2.15 -12.74 2.41
C ALA A 85 3.26 -12.40 1.41
N MET A 86 3.16 -11.23 0.79
CA MET A 86 4.04 -10.74 -0.26
C MET A 86 5.45 -10.40 0.30
N ALA A 87 6.43 -10.19 -0.57
CA ALA A 87 7.83 -9.97 -0.18
C ALA A 87 8.04 -8.71 0.71
N ASP A 88 7.18 -7.73 0.54
CA ASP A 88 7.12 -6.46 1.27
C ASP A 88 6.27 -6.51 2.54
N VAL A 89 5.86 -7.72 2.98
CA VAL A 89 4.99 -7.87 4.15
C VAL A 89 5.58 -7.24 5.41
N HIS A 90 4.75 -6.50 6.14
CA HIS A 90 5.10 -5.86 7.42
C HIS A 90 3.85 -5.53 8.24
N VAL A 91 4.06 -5.17 9.51
CA VAL A 91 2.98 -4.90 10.47
C VAL A 91 2.03 -3.82 9.95
N GLY A 92 0.72 -4.07 10.09
CA GLY A 92 -0.37 -3.16 9.73
C GLY A 92 -1.46 -3.10 10.79
N VAL A 93 -2.56 -2.40 10.51
CA VAL A 93 -3.75 -2.35 11.38
C VAL A 93 -4.81 -3.35 10.90
N GLY A 94 -5.31 -4.24 11.75
CA GLY A 94 -6.20 -5.33 11.33
C GLY A 94 -5.39 -6.48 10.72
N ALA A 95 -5.05 -6.37 9.44
CA ALA A 95 -4.11 -7.26 8.75
C ALA A 95 -2.74 -6.60 8.50
N THR A 96 -1.71 -7.39 8.25
CA THR A 96 -0.42 -6.95 7.71
C THR A 96 -0.59 -6.22 6.38
N ILE A 97 0.32 -5.30 6.09
CA ILE A 97 0.50 -4.75 4.74
C ILE A 97 1.32 -5.79 3.95
N GLY A 98 1.08 -5.93 2.65
CA GLY A 98 1.64 -7.03 1.84
C GLY A 98 0.86 -8.33 2.01
N THR A 99 -0.45 -8.26 2.20
CA THR A 99 -1.28 -9.46 2.45
C THR A 99 -2.41 -9.57 1.44
N VAL A 100 -2.60 -10.80 0.96
CA VAL A 100 -3.68 -11.19 0.06
C VAL A 100 -4.38 -12.41 0.63
N PHE A 101 -5.70 -12.39 0.68
CA PHE A 101 -6.49 -13.54 1.08
C PHE A 101 -7.83 -13.56 0.36
N ALA A 102 -8.33 -14.77 0.13
CA ALA A 102 -9.68 -14.99 -0.37
C ALA A 102 -10.67 -15.12 0.79
N SER A 103 -11.88 -14.63 0.62
CA SER A 103 -13.02 -14.94 1.48
C SER A 103 -14.27 -15.18 0.64
N ILE A 104 -15.20 -15.96 1.19
CA ILE A 104 -16.52 -16.21 0.58
C ILE A 104 -17.60 -15.46 1.35
N THR A 105 -17.47 -15.42 2.68
CA THR A 105 -18.54 -15.00 3.59
C THR A 105 -18.25 -13.67 4.28
N HIS A 106 -17.02 -13.18 4.27
CA HIS A 106 -16.64 -12.04 5.10
C HIS A 106 -15.79 -11.00 4.38
N VAL A 107 -16.00 -9.74 4.75
CA VAL A 107 -15.17 -8.62 4.32
C VAL A 107 -14.74 -7.80 5.54
N SER A 108 -13.47 -7.40 5.59
CA SER A 108 -12.91 -6.66 6.72
C SER A 108 -12.34 -5.30 6.27
N PRO A 109 -12.93 -4.17 6.72
CA PRO A 109 -12.51 -2.84 6.28
C PRO A 109 -11.02 -2.54 6.55
N TYR A 110 -10.52 -2.83 7.76
CA TYR A 110 -9.09 -2.63 8.05
C TYR A 110 -8.18 -3.69 7.44
N ALA A 111 -8.70 -4.86 7.04
CA ALA A 111 -7.94 -5.80 6.23
C ALA A 111 -7.85 -5.39 4.76
N VAL A 112 -8.77 -4.56 4.23
CA VAL A 112 -8.61 -3.85 2.96
C VAL A 112 -7.63 -2.69 3.10
N GLY A 113 -7.73 -1.95 4.20
CA GLY A 113 -6.84 -0.84 4.53
C GLY A 113 -7.56 0.51 4.51
N ALA A 114 -7.07 1.41 5.36
CA ALA A 114 -7.74 2.67 5.67
C ALA A 114 -7.71 3.67 4.49
N ASP A 115 -6.71 3.61 3.63
CA ASP A 115 -6.69 4.36 2.37
C ASP A 115 -7.17 3.47 1.23
N ILE A 116 -8.50 3.33 1.13
CA ILE A 116 -9.17 2.52 0.11
C ILE A 116 -8.77 3.02 -1.27
N GLY A 117 -8.35 2.13 -2.16
CA GLY A 117 -7.96 2.50 -3.51
C GLY A 117 -6.64 3.27 -3.59
N CYS A 118 -5.85 3.32 -2.53
CA CYS A 118 -4.44 3.71 -2.63
C CYS A 118 -3.78 2.94 -3.77
N GLY A 119 -3.00 3.65 -4.59
CA GLY A 119 -2.58 3.13 -5.89
C GLY A 119 -1.49 3.96 -6.54
N MET A 120 -0.93 3.41 -7.61
CA MET A 120 0.10 4.07 -8.40
C MET A 120 -0.35 4.26 -9.83
N ILE A 121 0.16 5.31 -10.44
CA ILE A 121 0.09 5.54 -11.88
C ILE A 121 1.48 5.88 -12.40
N ALA A 122 1.85 5.34 -13.56
CA ALA A 122 3.11 5.66 -14.22
C ALA A 122 2.92 5.72 -15.74
N ALA A 123 3.65 6.61 -16.40
CA ALA A 123 3.65 6.75 -17.86
C ALA A 123 5.00 7.31 -18.36
N PRO A 124 5.48 6.91 -19.54
CA PRO A 124 6.67 7.49 -20.13
C PRO A 124 6.37 8.86 -20.74
N ILE A 125 7.42 9.68 -20.95
CA ILE A 125 7.35 10.98 -21.63
C ILE A 125 7.99 10.85 -23.01
N ASP A 126 7.19 10.92 -24.08
CA ASP A 126 7.64 10.68 -25.45
C ASP A 126 8.80 11.61 -25.83
N GLY A 127 9.91 11.02 -26.28
CA GLY A 127 11.10 11.75 -26.74
C GLY A 127 11.98 12.37 -25.65
N LEU A 128 11.54 12.39 -24.39
CA LEU A 128 12.34 12.88 -23.27
C LEU A 128 13.20 11.74 -22.70
N THR A 129 14.52 11.93 -22.78
CA THR A 129 15.53 11.01 -22.26
C THR A 129 16.33 11.67 -21.14
N PHE A 130 17.01 10.87 -20.32
CA PHE A 130 17.89 11.37 -19.27
C PHE A 130 18.97 12.31 -19.84
N ASN A 131 19.51 11.97 -21.02
CA ASN A 131 20.55 12.77 -21.68
C ASN A 131 20.06 14.13 -22.18
N ASN A 132 18.80 14.26 -22.58
CA ASN A 132 18.23 15.54 -23.04
C ASN A 132 17.44 16.29 -21.96
N LEU A 133 17.31 15.73 -20.75
CA LEU A 133 16.70 16.36 -19.59
C LEU A 133 17.65 17.38 -18.93
N LYS A 134 17.37 18.66 -19.12
CA LYS A 134 18.18 19.76 -18.55
C LYS A 134 18.02 19.86 -17.03
N GLU A 135 19.12 20.10 -16.31
CA GLU A 135 19.10 20.23 -14.85
C GLU A 135 18.16 21.36 -14.35
N ARG A 136 18.09 22.48 -15.09
CA ARG A 136 17.16 23.58 -14.80
C ARG A 136 15.70 23.14 -14.84
N TRP A 137 15.35 22.21 -15.75
CA TRP A 137 13.99 21.70 -15.87
C TRP A 137 13.58 20.88 -14.66
N LYS A 138 14.50 20.11 -14.07
CA LYS A 138 14.19 19.30 -12.88
C LYS A 138 13.71 20.18 -11.72
N LYS A 139 14.45 21.25 -11.41
CA LYS A 139 14.08 22.20 -10.35
C LYS A 139 12.77 22.92 -10.66
N GLU A 140 12.58 23.35 -11.91
CA GLU A 140 11.36 24.05 -12.32
C GLU A 140 10.12 23.15 -12.27
N ILE A 141 10.23 21.91 -12.76
CA ILE A 141 9.15 20.91 -12.68
C ILE A 141 8.78 20.67 -11.21
N GLN A 142 9.77 20.43 -10.34
CA GLN A 142 9.50 20.20 -8.92
C GLN A 142 8.74 21.38 -8.29
N GLN A 143 9.19 22.61 -8.54
CA GLN A 143 8.56 23.80 -7.99
C GLN A 143 7.14 24.00 -8.52
N LYS A 144 6.91 23.75 -9.81
CA LYS A 144 5.56 23.81 -10.40
C LYS A 144 4.65 22.73 -9.84
N ILE A 145 5.15 21.50 -9.63
CA ILE A 145 4.40 20.41 -8.98
C ILE A 145 3.95 20.84 -7.58
N LYS A 146 4.88 21.30 -6.73
CA LYS A 146 4.60 21.74 -5.36
C LYS A 146 3.59 22.89 -5.29
N THR A 147 3.54 23.70 -6.34
CA THR A 147 2.61 24.85 -6.45
C THR A 147 1.23 24.41 -6.94
N ALA A 148 1.17 23.51 -7.91
CA ALA A 148 -0.07 23.10 -8.58
C ALA A 148 -0.84 22.01 -7.82
N ILE A 149 -0.12 21.07 -7.21
CA ILE A 149 -0.68 19.88 -6.57
C ILE A 149 -0.54 20.00 -5.04
N PRO A 150 -1.64 20.24 -4.31
CA PRO A 150 -1.60 20.31 -2.86
C PRO A 150 -1.14 18.99 -2.22
N THR A 151 -0.33 19.11 -1.17
CA THR A 151 0.24 17.98 -0.42
C THR A 151 -0.26 17.95 1.03
N GLY A 152 0.04 16.87 1.75
CA GLY A 152 -0.24 16.78 3.18
C GLY A 152 -1.73 16.62 3.51
N PHE A 153 -2.17 17.35 4.54
CA PHE A 153 -3.59 17.47 4.90
C PHE A 153 -4.28 18.63 4.17
N ASP A 154 -3.55 19.33 3.32
CA ASP A 154 -4.09 20.46 2.60
C ASP A 154 -5.07 20.00 1.52
N ALA A 155 -5.95 20.91 1.15
CA ALA A 155 -6.92 20.75 0.10
C ALA A 155 -6.82 21.96 -0.84
N ARG A 156 -7.36 21.84 -2.05
CA ARG A 156 -7.42 22.98 -2.96
C ARG A 156 -8.23 24.11 -2.33
N VAL A 157 -7.81 25.36 -2.53
CA VAL A 157 -8.56 26.54 -2.07
C VAL A 157 -9.97 26.54 -2.66
N LYS A 158 -10.09 26.20 -3.95
CA LYS A 158 -11.34 25.93 -4.66
C LYS A 158 -11.29 24.52 -5.22
N ALA A 159 -12.40 23.81 -5.17
CA ALA A 159 -12.51 22.47 -5.77
C ALA A 159 -12.11 22.51 -7.26
N HIS A 160 -11.61 21.38 -7.76
CA HIS A 160 -11.31 21.26 -9.18
C HIS A 160 -12.58 21.54 -10.01
N LYS A 161 -12.46 22.24 -11.14
CA LYS A 161 -13.64 22.69 -11.94
C LYS A 161 -14.57 21.56 -12.39
N LYS A 162 -14.05 20.34 -12.50
CA LYS A 162 -14.82 19.13 -12.86
C LYS A 162 -15.30 18.33 -11.64
N ALA A 163 -15.03 18.77 -10.41
CA ALA A 163 -15.23 17.95 -9.21
C ALA A 163 -16.68 17.49 -9.03
N ASP A 164 -17.66 18.39 -9.18
CA ASP A 164 -19.08 18.04 -9.03
C ASP A 164 -19.52 16.98 -10.04
N ARG A 165 -19.17 17.18 -11.32
CA ARG A 165 -19.47 16.21 -12.38
C ARG A 165 -18.78 14.87 -12.10
N ILE A 166 -17.49 14.89 -11.77
CA ILE A 166 -16.74 13.66 -11.50
C ILE A 166 -17.39 12.90 -10.36
N ILE A 167 -17.67 13.56 -9.23
CA ILE A 167 -18.29 12.96 -8.04
C ILE A 167 -19.66 12.35 -8.34
N HIS A 168 -20.47 13.03 -9.15
CA HIS A 168 -21.74 12.51 -9.63
C HIS A 168 -21.56 11.23 -10.47
N ASP A 169 -20.52 11.20 -11.30
CA ASP A 169 -20.25 10.11 -12.25
C ASP A 169 -19.47 8.93 -11.62
N LEU A 170 -19.08 9.00 -10.34
CA LEU A 170 -18.32 7.92 -9.65
C LEU A 170 -19.14 6.65 -9.38
N GLY A 171 -20.45 6.69 -9.60
CA GLY A 171 -21.36 5.57 -9.44
C GLY A 171 -22.22 5.64 -8.17
N LYS A 172 -22.86 4.52 -7.85
CA LYS A 172 -23.76 4.42 -6.68
C LYS A 172 -22.96 4.44 -5.38
N CYS A 173 -23.53 5.07 -4.36
CA CYS A 173 -23.09 5.01 -2.98
C CYS A 173 -24.29 5.01 -2.03
N THR A 174 -24.07 4.56 -0.80
CA THR A 174 -25.10 4.49 0.23
C THR A 174 -25.46 5.89 0.75
N ASN A 175 -26.51 5.97 1.58
CA ASN A 175 -26.87 7.23 2.24
C ASN A 175 -25.80 7.69 3.24
N TYR A 176 -25.07 6.77 3.86
CA TYR A 176 -23.95 7.12 4.73
C TYR A 176 -22.91 7.91 3.93
N LEU A 177 -22.39 7.34 2.83
CA LEU A 177 -21.35 7.99 2.06
C LEU A 177 -21.81 9.29 1.40
N LYS A 178 -23.07 9.35 0.92
CA LYS A 178 -23.66 10.61 0.41
C LYS A 178 -23.58 11.75 1.43
N ASN A 179 -23.81 11.46 2.71
CA ASN A 179 -23.75 12.46 3.78
C ASN A 179 -22.30 12.87 4.12
N GLU A 180 -21.33 11.97 3.94
CA GLU A 180 -19.90 12.26 4.13
C GLU A 180 -19.27 13.05 2.96
N ILE A 181 -19.86 12.97 1.76
CA ILE A 181 -19.44 13.76 0.59
C ILE A 181 -19.82 15.23 0.82
N CYS A 182 -18.84 16.02 1.25
CA CYS A 182 -18.98 17.46 1.44
C CYS A 182 -17.90 18.26 0.70
N ASP A 183 -17.85 19.58 0.92
CA ASP A 183 -16.95 20.49 0.19
C ASP A 183 -15.47 20.10 0.30
N ILE A 184 -15.04 19.58 1.45
CA ILE A 184 -13.65 19.11 1.62
C ILE A 184 -13.34 17.89 0.73
N THR A 185 -14.31 16.98 0.52
CA THR A 185 -14.16 15.87 -0.43
C THR A 185 -13.93 16.40 -1.84
N LYS A 186 -14.69 17.42 -2.27
CA LYS A 186 -14.51 18.06 -3.58
C LYS A 186 -13.15 18.76 -3.71
N LYS A 187 -12.69 19.40 -2.64
CA LYS A 187 -11.40 20.12 -2.60
C LYS A 187 -10.17 19.22 -2.48
N GLN A 188 -10.33 18.00 -1.95
CA GLN A 188 -9.28 17.00 -1.90
C GLN A 188 -9.15 16.20 -3.20
N LEU A 189 -10.06 16.37 -4.15
CA LEU A 189 -9.94 15.74 -5.45
C LEU A 189 -8.81 16.41 -6.25
N GLY A 190 -7.87 15.58 -6.73
CA GLY A 190 -6.63 16.01 -7.34
C GLY A 190 -5.58 16.48 -6.33
N THR A 191 -5.50 15.90 -5.13
CA THR A 191 -4.45 16.23 -4.15
C THR A 191 -3.63 14.99 -3.77
N LEU A 192 -2.34 15.21 -3.49
CA LEU A 192 -1.39 14.13 -3.27
C LEU A 192 -1.65 13.42 -1.95
N GLY A 193 -1.76 14.21 -0.88
CA GLY A 193 -1.83 13.70 0.48
C GLY A 193 -0.52 13.62 1.22
N SER A 194 -0.50 12.85 2.31
CA SER A 194 0.63 12.69 3.24
C SER A 194 1.10 11.23 3.32
N GLY A 195 2.15 10.99 4.12
CA GLY A 195 2.67 9.65 4.39
C GLY A 195 3.46 9.10 3.20
N ASN A 196 3.13 7.89 2.75
CA ASN A 196 3.86 7.26 1.66
C ASN A 196 3.51 7.84 0.28
N HIS A 197 2.56 8.77 0.17
CA HIS A 197 2.18 9.38 -1.12
C HIS A 197 3.28 10.28 -1.69
N PHE A 198 3.52 10.17 -3.00
CA PHE A 198 4.59 10.87 -3.69
C PHE A 198 4.28 11.13 -5.16
N LEU A 199 5.06 12.04 -5.73
CA LEU A 199 5.18 12.31 -7.15
C LEU A 199 6.65 12.24 -7.54
N GLU A 200 6.97 11.52 -8.61
CA GLU A 200 8.33 11.30 -9.07
C GLU A 200 8.46 11.48 -10.57
N ILE A 201 9.61 12.03 -10.97
CA ILE A 201 10.14 11.89 -12.33
C ILE A 201 11.32 10.93 -12.23
N LEU A 202 11.31 9.89 -13.05
CA LEU A 202 12.32 8.83 -13.05
C LEU A 202 12.87 8.63 -14.47
N TYR A 203 13.93 7.83 -14.61
CA TYR A 203 14.36 7.31 -15.90
C TYR A 203 14.65 5.81 -15.82
N ASP A 204 14.44 5.10 -16.93
CA ASP A 204 14.70 3.67 -17.03
C ASP A 204 16.11 3.33 -17.55
N GLU A 205 16.40 2.04 -17.67
CA GLU A 205 17.66 1.53 -18.21
C GLU A 205 17.98 1.95 -19.65
N ASN A 206 16.98 2.41 -20.41
CA ASN A 206 17.10 2.94 -21.77
C ASN A 206 17.11 4.47 -21.78
N GLU A 207 17.32 5.10 -20.62
CA GLU A 207 17.29 6.54 -20.41
C GLU A 207 15.91 7.20 -20.64
N GLN A 208 14.86 6.44 -20.94
CA GLN A 208 13.52 6.99 -21.15
C GLN A 208 13.01 7.57 -19.83
N VAL A 209 12.53 8.82 -19.86
CA VAL A 209 12.00 9.48 -18.67
C VAL A 209 10.54 9.11 -18.45
N TRP A 210 10.18 8.86 -17.19
CA TRP A 210 8.86 8.47 -16.73
C TRP A 210 8.34 9.46 -15.69
N ILE A 211 7.02 9.57 -15.62
CA ILE A 211 6.32 10.12 -14.47
C ILE A 211 5.74 8.98 -13.63
N MET A 212 5.74 9.15 -12.31
CA MET A 212 5.05 8.27 -11.38
C MET A 212 4.34 9.06 -10.29
N LEU A 213 3.15 8.62 -9.92
CA LEU A 213 2.34 9.22 -8.87
C LEU A 213 1.76 8.11 -8.00
N HIS A 214 1.84 8.29 -6.68
CA HIS A 214 1.23 7.41 -5.69
C HIS A 214 0.27 8.22 -4.80
N SER A 215 -1.03 7.90 -4.89
CA SER A 215 -2.06 8.47 -4.03
C SER A 215 -3.30 7.58 -3.96
N GLY A 216 -4.21 7.90 -3.03
CA GLY A 216 -5.43 7.14 -2.75
C GLY A 216 -6.69 7.99 -2.69
N SER A 217 -7.64 7.53 -1.90
CA SER A 217 -8.98 8.14 -1.78
C SER A 217 -9.04 9.28 -0.77
N ARG A 218 -7.91 9.64 -0.15
CA ARG A 218 -7.82 10.77 0.78
C ARG A 218 -8.73 10.54 2.00
N ARG A 219 -9.36 11.60 2.52
CA ARG A 219 -10.18 11.51 3.74
C ARG A 219 -11.37 10.58 3.58
N ILE A 220 -12.05 10.62 2.43
CA ILE A 220 -13.32 9.92 2.26
C ILE A 220 -13.18 8.40 2.36
N GLY A 221 -12.08 7.80 1.87
CA GLY A 221 -11.83 6.37 2.09
C GLY A 221 -11.48 6.03 3.52
N LYS A 222 -10.78 6.92 4.24
CA LYS A 222 -10.47 6.74 5.66
C LYS A 222 -11.74 6.74 6.52
N GLU A 223 -12.61 7.72 6.29
CA GLU A 223 -13.91 7.84 6.98
C GLU A 223 -14.78 6.62 6.69
N THR A 224 -14.84 6.19 5.43
CA THR A 224 -15.56 4.97 5.02
C THR A 224 -15.03 3.72 5.74
N CYS A 225 -13.72 3.51 5.74
CA CYS A 225 -13.10 2.38 6.45
C CYS A 225 -13.41 2.41 7.95
N ASP A 226 -13.31 3.58 8.59
CA ASP A 226 -13.57 3.73 10.03
C ASP A 226 -15.01 3.45 10.41
N TYR A 227 -15.94 3.96 9.61
CA TYR A 227 -17.37 3.75 9.82
C TYR A 227 -17.72 2.27 9.77
N TYR A 228 -17.38 1.58 8.67
CA TYR A 228 -17.71 0.17 8.51
C TYR A 228 -16.95 -0.74 9.48
N HIS A 229 -15.73 -0.34 9.91
CA HIS A 229 -15.04 -1.03 11.00
C HIS A 229 -15.78 -0.91 12.34
N SER A 230 -16.34 0.26 12.62
CA SER A 230 -17.17 0.49 13.80
C SER A 230 -18.47 -0.30 13.73
N VAL A 231 -19.10 -0.38 12.55
CA VAL A 231 -20.27 -1.25 12.29
C VAL A 231 -19.92 -2.71 12.56
N ALA A 232 -18.82 -3.22 12.00
CA ALA A 232 -18.35 -4.58 12.21
C ALA A 232 -18.12 -4.88 13.70
N GLY A 233 -17.50 -3.95 14.43
CA GLY A 233 -17.29 -4.07 15.87
C GLY A 233 -18.59 -4.19 16.67
N ARG A 234 -19.62 -3.40 16.32
CA ARG A 234 -20.93 -3.50 16.96
C ARG A 234 -21.59 -4.85 16.69
N GLN A 235 -21.54 -5.34 15.45
CA GLN A 235 -22.11 -6.64 15.09
C GLN A 235 -21.39 -7.79 15.80
N MET A 236 -20.06 -7.83 15.76
CA MET A 236 -19.28 -8.86 16.44
C MET A 236 -19.54 -8.86 17.96
N SER A 237 -19.63 -7.68 18.59
CA SER A 237 -19.97 -7.54 20.00
C SER A 237 -21.36 -8.09 20.32
N LYS A 238 -22.37 -7.79 19.48
CA LYS A 238 -23.74 -8.31 19.61
C LYS A 238 -23.77 -9.85 19.64
N TYR A 239 -22.97 -10.50 18.81
CA TYR A 239 -22.85 -11.96 18.76
C TYR A 239 -21.78 -12.54 19.69
N ARG A 240 -21.15 -11.72 20.54
CA ARG A 240 -20.07 -12.09 21.47
C ARG A 240 -18.89 -12.79 20.77
N LEU A 241 -18.61 -12.39 19.53
CA LEU A 241 -17.48 -12.88 18.76
C LEU A 241 -16.18 -12.22 19.26
N PRO A 242 -15.08 -12.99 19.40
CA PRO A 242 -13.81 -12.42 19.82
C PRO A 242 -13.25 -11.48 18.75
N VAL A 243 -12.72 -10.33 19.18
CA VAL A 243 -11.94 -9.43 18.32
C VAL A 243 -10.46 -9.61 18.65
N ILE A 244 -9.68 -10.04 17.67
CA ILE A 244 -8.24 -10.22 17.81
C ILE A 244 -7.54 -9.21 16.91
N ASN A 245 -6.73 -8.32 17.51
CA ASN A 245 -5.84 -7.39 16.80
C ASN A 245 -6.54 -6.50 15.75
N GLU A 246 -7.68 -5.89 16.10
CA GLU A 246 -8.50 -5.08 15.19
C GLU A 246 -8.97 -5.79 13.91
N LEU A 247 -8.95 -7.13 13.86
CA LEU A 247 -9.55 -7.88 12.75
C LEU A 247 -11.07 -7.97 12.97
N LYS A 248 -11.80 -6.95 12.53
CA LYS A 248 -13.27 -6.92 12.54
C LYS A 248 -13.81 -7.11 11.15
N TYR A 249 -14.90 -7.82 11.01
CA TYR A 249 -15.46 -8.21 9.73
C TYR A 249 -16.98 -8.06 9.70
N LEU A 250 -17.49 -7.89 8.48
CA LEU A 250 -18.91 -7.91 8.13
C LEU A 250 -19.17 -9.20 7.36
N ASP A 251 -20.34 -9.78 7.57
CA ASP A 251 -20.88 -10.81 6.67
C ASP A 251 -21.17 -10.16 5.31
N ILE A 252 -20.62 -10.71 4.24
CA ILE A 252 -20.78 -10.17 2.88
C ILE A 252 -22.24 -10.15 2.45
N ASP A 253 -23.04 -11.13 2.85
CA ASP A 253 -24.45 -11.22 2.44
C ASP A 253 -25.38 -10.35 3.30
N SER A 254 -24.85 -9.74 4.37
CA SER A 254 -25.57 -8.76 5.18
C SER A 254 -25.74 -7.42 4.44
N ILE A 255 -26.74 -6.65 4.86
CA ILE A 255 -26.97 -5.29 4.34
C ILE A 255 -25.70 -4.45 4.55
N GLU A 256 -25.10 -4.50 5.74
CA GLU A 256 -23.91 -3.71 6.07
C GLU A 256 -22.67 -4.15 5.28
N GLY A 257 -22.54 -5.45 4.98
CA GLY A 257 -21.50 -5.98 4.11
C GLY A 257 -21.63 -5.48 2.67
N GLN A 258 -22.84 -5.55 2.10
CA GLN A 258 -23.13 -5.03 0.76
C GLN A 258 -22.95 -3.51 0.69
N ASP A 259 -23.42 -2.77 1.70
CA ASP A 259 -23.25 -1.33 1.83
C ASP A 259 -21.76 -0.93 1.85
N TYR A 260 -20.93 -1.67 2.62
CA TYR A 260 -19.47 -1.47 2.59
C TYR A 260 -18.88 -1.69 1.20
N LEU A 261 -19.26 -2.77 0.51
CA LEU A 261 -18.73 -3.09 -0.81
C LEU A 261 -19.10 -2.01 -1.86
N ILE A 262 -20.32 -1.48 -1.79
CA ILE A 262 -20.80 -0.37 -2.62
C ILE A 262 -19.96 0.89 -2.37
N ASP A 263 -19.83 1.30 -1.11
CA ASP A 263 -19.09 2.52 -0.76
C ASP A 263 -17.60 2.40 -1.00
N MET A 264 -17.01 1.24 -0.72
CA MET A 264 -15.62 0.92 -1.06
C MET A 264 -15.39 1.07 -2.56
N ARG A 265 -16.28 0.54 -3.41
CA ARG A 265 -16.17 0.67 -4.87
C ARG A 265 -16.22 2.13 -5.31
N TRP A 266 -17.08 2.94 -4.70
CA TRP A 266 -17.11 4.38 -4.93
C TRP A 266 -15.77 5.04 -4.54
N CYS A 267 -15.18 4.67 -3.40
CA CYS A 267 -13.87 5.16 -2.98
C CYS A 267 -12.73 4.73 -3.93
N LEU A 268 -12.79 3.53 -4.51
CA LEU A 268 -11.84 3.09 -5.54
C LEU A 268 -11.89 4.02 -6.75
N ASN A 269 -13.10 4.30 -7.25
CA ASN A 269 -13.30 5.19 -8.39
C ASN A 269 -12.84 6.62 -8.06
N TYR A 270 -13.13 7.12 -6.85
CA TYR A 270 -12.63 8.41 -6.39
C TYR A 270 -11.10 8.45 -6.39
N ALA A 271 -10.43 7.42 -5.87
CA ALA A 271 -8.97 7.35 -5.82
C ALA A 271 -8.35 7.31 -7.22
N GLU A 272 -8.96 6.60 -8.17
CA GLU A 272 -8.52 6.63 -9.57
C GLU A 272 -8.65 8.05 -10.15
N GLN A 273 -9.81 8.70 -10.01
CA GLN A 273 -10.02 10.05 -10.52
C GLN A 273 -9.11 11.09 -9.84
N ASN A 274 -8.81 10.90 -8.55
CA ASN A 274 -7.82 11.70 -7.84
C ASN A 274 -6.44 11.61 -8.53
N ARG A 275 -6.00 10.39 -8.88
CA ARG A 275 -4.75 10.19 -9.63
C ARG A 275 -4.82 10.76 -11.06
N ARG A 276 -5.96 10.66 -11.75
CA ARG A 276 -6.12 11.21 -13.12
C ARG A 276 -6.03 12.73 -13.16
N ILE A 277 -6.65 13.43 -12.22
CA ILE A 277 -6.56 14.90 -12.18
C ILE A 277 -5.12 15.35 -11.92
N MET A 278 -4.41 14.70 -10.99
CA MET A 278 -3.01 15.00 -10.77
C MET A 278 -2.15 14.68 -11.99
N LEU A 279 -2.40 13.56 -12.68
CA LEU A 279 -1.73 13.23 -13.93
C LEU A 279 -1.94 14.31 -14.99
N ASP A 280 -3.17 14.79 -15.19
CA ASP A 280 -3.47 15.86 -16.14
C ASP A 280 -2.64 17.12 -15.83
N GLU A 281 -2.53 17.49 -14.55
CA GLU A 281 -1.70 18.62 -14.12
C GLU A 281 -0.20 18.38 -14.37
N LEU A 282 0.30 17.17 -14.14
CA LEU A 282 1.68 16.80 -14.47
C LEU A 282 1.95 16.89 -15.97
N CYS A 283 1.03 16.42 -16.81
CA CYS A 283 1.16 16.50 -18.26
C CYS A 283 1.31 17.96 -18.71
N LEU A 284 0.50 18.87 -18.17
CA LEU A 284 0.59 20.30 -18.45
C LEU A 284 1.92 20.90 -17.97
N ILE A 285 2.38 20.53 -16.77
CA ILE A 285 3.65 21.00 -16.23
C ILE A 285 4.82 20.54 -17.11
N VAL A 286 4.91 19.25 -17.42
CA VAL A 286 5.97 18.65 -18.25
C VAL A 286 6.00 19.31 -19.62
N LYS A 287 4.85 19.44 -20.28
CA LYS A 287 4.75 20.10 -21.60
C LYS A 287 5.18 21.56 -21.54
N SER A 288 4.77 22.29 -20.51
CA SER A 288 5.13 23.72 -20.37
C SER A 288 6.63 23.97 -20.15
N VAL A 289 7.33 23.05 -19.46
CA VAL A 289 8.75 23.23 -19.11
C VAL A 289 9.67 22.65 -20.19
N THR A 290 9.29 21.51 -20.76
CA THR A 290 10.18 20.68 -21.59
C THR A 290 9.78 20.65 -23.06
N GLY A 291 8.51 20.94 -23.38
CA GLY A 291 7.94 20.79 -24.73
C GLY A 291 7.51 19.35 -25.08
N TYR A 292 7.85 18.35 -24.26
CA TYR A 292 7.49 16.95 -24.49
C TYR A 292 6.13 16.59 -23.86
N GLU A 293 5.54 15.51 -24.36
CA GLU A 293 4.23 15.02 -23.93
C GLU A 293 4.34 13.66 -23.23
N VAL A 294 3.43 13.41 -22.28
CA VAL A 294 3.32 12.12 -21.61
C VAL A 294 2.55 11.15 -22.52
N ASP A 295 3.10 9.96 -22.75
CA ASP A 295 2.39 8.91 -23.48
C ASP A 295 1.37 8.20 -22.58
N LEU A 296 0.14 8.69 -22.63
CA LEU A 296 -0.97 8.12 -21.88
C LEU A 296 -1.41 6.74 -22.40
N LYS A 297 -1.00 6.31 -23.61
CA LYS A 297 -1.34 4.98 -24.14
C LYS A 297 -0.54 3.89 -23.44
N ARG A 298 0.68 4.20 -22.99
CA ARG A 298 1.56 3.32 -22.22
C ARG A 298 1.42 3.47 -20.71
N MET A 299 0.36 4.14 -20.26
CA MET A 299 0.11 4.39 -18.85
C MET A 299 -0.30 3.11 -18.11
N VAL A 300 0.32 2.89 -16.96
CA VAL A 300 -0.10 1.87 -15.98
C VAL A 300 -0.83 2.57 -14.84
N ASN A 301 -1.98 2.05 -14.39
CA ASN A 301 -2.68 2.50 -13.19
C ASN A 301 -3.21 1.32 -12.40
N ILE A 302 -2.83 1.22 -11.13
CA ILE A 302 -3.17 0.10 -10.27
C ILE A 302 -3.55 0.56 -8.87
N HIS A 303 -4.48 -0.17 -8.25
CA HIS A 303 -4.75 -0.06 -6.81
C HIS A 303 -3.94 -1.12 -6.05
N HIS A 304 -3.70 -0.91 -4.76
CA HIS A 304 -3.07 -1.89 -3.86
C HIS A 304 -3.80 -2.10 -2.53
N ASN A 305 -4.89 -1.37 -2.29
CA ASN A 305 -5.79 -1.56 -1.14
C ASN A 305 -7.24 -1.68 -1.63
N TYR A 306 -7.74 -2.90 -1.80
CA TYR A 306 -9.10 -3.13 -2.27
C TYR A 306 -9.56 -4.57 -2.00
N CYS A 307 -10.88 -4.79 -2.05
CA CYS A 307 -11.49 -6.10 -2.14
C CYS A 307 -12.34 -6.17 -3.42
N GLN A 308 -12.29 -7.29 -4.15
CA GLN A 308 -13.14 -7.49 -5.32
C GLN A 308 -13.38 -8.98 -5.59
N GLN A 309 -14.46 -9.30 -6.31
CA GLN A 309 -14.70 -10.67 -6.76
C GLN A 309 -13.76 -11.04 -7.90
N GLU A 310 -13.14 -12.21 -7.79
CA GLU A 310 -12.26 -12.77 -8.79
C GLU A 310 -12.43 -14.28 -8.87
N ASN A 311 -12.26 -14.82 -10.08
CA ASN A 311 -12.04 -16.24 -10.26
C ASN A 311 -10.60 -16.57 -9.88
N VAL A 312 -10.44 -17.48 -8.93
CA VAL A 312 -9.14 -17.99 -8.48
C VAL A 312 -9.15 -19.50 -8.33
N SER A 313 -8.00 -20.12 -8.59
CA SER A 313 -7.78 -21.52 -8.29
C SER A 313 -6.92 -21.66 -7.03
N PHE A 314 -7.36 -22.48 -6.08
CA PHE A 314 -6.62 -22.72 -4.84
C PHE A 314 -5.53 -23.80 -4.99
N ASP A 315 -5.71 -24.72 -5.93
CA ASP A 315 -4.90 -25.94 -6.11
C ASP A 315 -4.70 -26.32 -7.60
N ASN A 316 -4.88 -25.36 -8.51
CA ASN A 316 -4.84 -25.57 -9.97
C ASN A 316 -5.89 -26.55 -10.52
N SER A 317 -6.96 -26.87 -9.77
CA SER A 317 -8.02 -27.75 -10.25
C SER A 317 -9.17 -26.97 -10.90
N LYS A 318 -9.89 -26.17 -10.11
CA LYS A 318 -11.08 -25.40 -10.49
C LYS A 318 -10.93 -23.96 -10.06
N GLU A 319 -11.54 -23.04 -10.82
CA GLU A 319 -11.70 -21.67 -10.39
C GLU A 319 -13.00 -21.50 -9.59
N ASP A 320 -12.89 -20.89 -8.42
CA ASP A 320 -14.01 -20.44 -7.60
C ASP A 320 -14.11 -18.91 -7.68
N LEU A 321 -15.34 -18.41 -7.77
CA LEU A 321 -15.62 -16.98 -7.66
C LEU A 321 -15.61 -16.59 -6.18
N VAL A 322 -14.60 -15.84 -5.75
CA VAL A 322 -14.40 -15.46 -4.35
C VAL A 322 -14.02 -13.99 -4.23
N TRP A 323 -14.14 -13.42 -3.03
CA TRP A 323 -13.69 -12.06 -2.74
C TRP A 323 -12.21 -12.07 -2.39
N ILE A 324 -11.38 -11.45 -3.22
CA ILE A 324 -9.95 -11.27 -2.98
C ILE A 324 -9.72 -9.92 -2.34
N THR A 325 -9.23 -9.92 -1.10
CA THR A 325 -8.75 -8.73 -0.42
C THR A 325 -7.25 -8.58 -0.63
N ARG A 326 -6.81 -7.43 -1.12
CA ARG A 326 -5.41 -7.02 -1.20
C ARG A 326 -5.19 -5.79 -0.34
N LYS A 327 -4.18 -5.85 0.53
CA LYS A 327 -3.72 -4.72 1.33
C LYS A 327 -2.22 -4.58 1.20
N GLY A 328 -1.79 -3.48 0.60
CA GLY A 328 -0.41 -3.32 0.14
C GLY A 328 0.01 -4.46 -0.78
N ALA A 329 -0.85 -4.89 -1.69
CA ALA A 329 -0.54 -5.89 -2.70
C ALA A 329 -1.27 -5.55 -4.00
N THR A 330 -0.69 -5.90 -5.14
CA THR A 330 -1.24 -5.55 -6.46
C THR A 330 -1.59 -6.80 -7.25
N SER A 331 -2.51 -6.68 -8.21
CA SER A 331 -2.78 -7.75 -9.17
C SER A 331 -1.60 -7.96 -10.11
N ALA A 332 -1.20 -9.21 -10.28
CA ALA A 332 -0.11 -9.71 -11.10
C ALA A 332 -0.59 -10.86 -11.99
N ARG A 333 -1.78 -10.72 -12.58
CA ARG A 333 -2.28 -11.66 -13.59
C ARG A 333 -1.31 -11.72 -14.77
N LYS A 334 -1.29 -12.87 -15.45
CA LYS A 334 -0.35 -13.12 -16.55
C LYS A 334 -0.47 -12.02 -17.62
N GLY A 335 0.63 -11.33 -17.92
CA GLY A 335 0.67 -10.25 -18.91
C GLY A 335 0.20 -8.88 -18.41
N GLN A 336 -0.28 -8.78 -17.17
CA GLN A 336 -0.75 -7.50 -16.61
C GLN A 336 0.45 -6.64 -16.16
N LEU A 337 0.54 -5.42 -16.66
CA LEU A 337 1.53 -4.46 -16.18
C LEU A 337 1.22 -3.99 -14.75
N GLY A 338 2.27 -3.85 -13.95
CA GLY A 338 2.24 -3.39 -12.57
C GLY A 338 3.35 -2.41 -12.25
N ILE A 339 3.33 -1.88 -11.03
CA ILE A 339 4.28 -0.88 -10.52
C ILE A 339 4.69 -1.31 -9.12
N ILE A 340 6.00 -1.39 -8.86
CA ILE A 340 6.56 -1.68 -7.53
C ILE A 340 7.49 -0.52 -7.15
N PRO A 341 6.98 0.50 -6.45
CA PRO A 341 7.79 1.60 -5.94
C PRO A 341 8.70 1.20 -4.79
N GLY A 342 9.88 1.81 -4.74
CA GLY A 342 10.74 1.77 -3.57
C GLY A 342 10.44 2.85 -2.55
N SER A 343 11.51 3.39 -2.00
CA SER A 343 11.52 4.62 -1.23
C SER A 343 11.86 5.82 -2.12
N MET A 344 11.83 7.03 -1.54
CA MET A 344 12.15 8.29 -2.23
C MET A 344 13.51 8.30 -2.96
N GLY A 345 14.46 7.44 -2.56
CA GLY A 345 15.82 7.43 -3.08
C GLY A 345 16.24 6.15 -3.81
N THR A 346 15.46 5.07 -3.73
CA THR A 346 15.90 3.75 -4.24
C THR A 346 15.39 3.42 -5.64
N GLY A 347 14.44 4.20 -6.16
CA GLY A 347 13.80 3.94 -7.45
C GLY A 347 12.64 2.97 -7.37
N SER A 348 12.17 2.54 -8.54
CA SER A 348 10.91 1.83 -8.73
C SER A 348 11.01 0.85 -9.90
N PHE A 349 10.04 -0.05 -10.04
CA PHE A 349 9.98 -0.99 -11.17
C PHE A 349 8.65 -0.91 -11.90
N ILE A 350 8.70 -0.98 -13.23
CA ILE A 350 7.56 -1.44 -14.04
C ILE A 350 7.72 -2.94 -14.21
N VAL A 351 6.66 -3.69 -13.93
CA VAL A 351 6.67 -5.15 -13.94
C VAL A 351 5.54 -5.69 -14.78
N GLU A 352 5.62 -6.96 -15.16
CA GLU A 352 4.52 -7.70 -15.77
C GLU A 352 4.25 -8.96 -14.93
N GLY A 353 2.98 -9.20 -14.60
CA GLY A 353 2.56 -10.36 -13.82
C GLY A 353 2.79 -11.69 -14.55
N LEU A 354 3.22 -12.70 -13.80
CA LEU A 354 3.38 -14.07 -14.29
C LEU A 354 2.14 -14.93 -14.07
N GLY A 355 1.14 -14.43 -13.32
CA GLY A 355 -0.11 -15.13 -13.08
C GLY A 355 0.04 -16.33 -12.15
N ASN A 356 0.82 -16.21 -11.09
CA ASN A 356 1.01 -17.29 -10.12
C ASN A 356 -0.25 -17.53 -9.27
N PRO A 357 -0.86 -18.73 -9.33
CA PRO A 357 -2.08 -19.04 -8.56
C PRO A 357 -1.81 -19.11 -7.05
N LEU A 358 -0.61 -19.49 -6.61
CA LEU A 358 -0.22 -19.58 -5.19
C LEU A 358 -0.09 -18.22 -4.50
N SER A 359 -0.26 -17.11 -5.22
CA SER A 359 -0.34 -15.75 -4.68
C SER A 359 -1.70 -15.08 -4.92
N PHE A 360 -2.71 -15.84 -5.35
CA PHE A 360 -3.97 -15.29 -5.88
C PHE A 360 -3.70 -14.28 -7.02
N TYR A 361 -2.76 -14.63 -7.91
CA TYR A 361 -2.34 -13.78 -9.02
C TYR A 361 -1.95 -12.38 -8.56
N SER A 362 -1.19 -12.28 -7.47
CA SER A 362 -0.82 -11.01 -6.85
C SER A 362 0.68 -10.91 -6.61
N CYS A 363 1.17 -9.69 -6.41
CA CYS A 363 2.55 -9.40 -6.03
C CYS A 363 2.63 -8.24 -5.03
N SER A 364 3.85 -7.91 -4.60
CA SER A 364 4.12 -6.77 -3.72
C SER A 364 3.64 -5.45 -4.30
N HIS A 365 3.40 -4.46 -3.44
CA HIS A 365 3.05 -3.09 -3.84
C HIS A 365 4.20 -2.10 -3.71
N GLY A 366 5.29 -2.47 -3.04
CA GLY A 366 6.46 -1.61 -2.90
C GLY A 366 7.56 -2.27 -2.09
N ALA A 367 8.46 -1.48 -1.49
CA ALA A 367 9.56 -2.02 -0.66
C ALA A 367 9.10 -2.56 0.71
N GLY A 368 8.06 -1.97 1.30
CA GLY A 368 7.65 -2.27 2.68
C GLY A 368 8.59 -1.65 3.72
N ARG A 369 8.06 -1.33 4.91
CA ARG A 369 8.82 -0.64 5.96
C ARG A 369 9.52 -1.64 6.88
N ILE A 370 10.72 -1.29 7.33
CA ILE A 370 11.45 -2.03 8.40
C ILE A 370 11.36 -1.34 9.76
N MET A 371 10.80 -0.12 9.80
CA MET A 371 10.63 0.64 11.01
C MET A 371 9.37 1.51 10.97
N SER A 372 8.76 1.67 12.14
CA SER A 372 7.64 2.61 12.30
C SER A 372 8.08 4.04 12.00
N ARG A 373 7.13 4.92 11.63
CA ARG A 373 7.41 6.34 11.39
C ARG A 373 8.08 7.01 12.59
N THR A 374 7.59 6.71 13.79
CA THR A 374 8.15 7.22 15.04
C THR A 374 9.58 6.73 15.26
N MET A 375 9.88 5.47 14.94
CA MET A 375 11.23 4.92 15.07
C MET A 375 12.18 5.51 14.02
N ALA A 376 11.73 5.68 12.78
CA ALA A 376 12.50 6.34 11.72
C ALA A 376 12.90 7.78 12.11
N MET A 377 11.95 8.58 12.61
CA MET A 377 12.23 9.94 13.10
C MET A 377 13.26 9.97 14.24
N LYS A 378 13.31 8.93 15.07
CA LYS A 378 14.23 8.84 16.21
C LYS A 378 15.63 8.36 15.82
N THR A 379 15.74 7.46 14.85
CA THR A 379 16.98 6.72 14.57
C THR A 379 17.72 7.22 13.33
N ILE A 380 17.00 7.71 12.31
CA ILE A 380 17.62 8.20 11.08
C ILE A 380 18.13 9.62 11.30
N SER A 381 19.43 9.82 11.10
CA SER A 381 20.03 11.14 11.19
C SER A 381 19.71 11.97 9.95
N GLN A 382 19.56 13.28 10.13
CA GLN A 382 19.29 14.21 9.03
C GLN A 382 20.37 14.14 7.93
N GLN A 383 21.64 14.06 8.32
CA GLN A 383 22.76 13.92 7.39
C GLN A 383 22.67 12.63 6.56
N SER A 384 22.33 11.51 7.18
CA SER A 384 22.18 10.24 6.45
C SER A 384 21.02 10.28 5.46
N PHE A 385 19.93 10.96 5.81
CA PHE A 385 18.79 11.15 4.90
C PHE A 385 19.17 12.01 3.70
N GLU A 386 19.82 13.15 3.91
CA GLU A 386 20.30 14.03 2.83
C GLU A 386 21.28 13.31 1.90
N GLN A 387 22.20 12.53 2.47
CA GLN A 387 23.15 11.74 1.70
C GLN A 387 22.46 10.68 0.83
N ALA A 388 21.42 10.01 1.34
CA ALA A 388 20.65 9.02 0.60
C ALA A 388 19.83 9.63 -0.55
N MET A 389 19.56 10.94 -0.49
CA MET A 389 18.81 11.69 -1.52
C MET A 389 19.73 12.44 -2.50
N LYS A 390 21.06 12.31 -2.36
CA LYS A 390 22.04 13.03 -3.18
C LYS A 390 21.84 12.71 -4.68
N GLY A 391 21.73 13.75 -5.49
CA GLY A 391 21.50 13.64 -6.94
C GLY A 391 20.03 13.63 -7.35
N ILE A 392 19.11 13.64 -6.39
CA ILE A 392 17.66 13.71 -6.63
C ILE A 392 17.15 15.09 -6.23
N VAL A 393 16.44 15.76 -7.13
CA VAL A 393 15.76 17.02 -6.82
C VAL A 393 14.58 16.71 -5.90
N SER A 394 14.77 16.92 -4.60
CA SER A 394 13.82 16.51 -3.54
C SER A 394 13.84 17.47 -2.34
N ASP A 395 12.76 17.46 -1.55
CA ASP A 395 12.77 18.10 -0.23
C ASP A 395 13.33 17.10 0.80
N THR A 396 14.40 17.47 1.49
CA THR A 396 15.00 16.65 2.56
C THR A 396 14.70 17.20 3.95
N ASN A 397 13.55 17.85 4.15
CA ASN A 397 13.20 18.44 5.45
C ASN A 397 13.20 17.38 6.57
N GLU A 398 13.61 17.76 7.78
CA GLU A 398 13.63 16.88 8.96
C GLU A 398 12.30 16.14 9.20
N ARG A 399 11.16 16.75 8.83
CA ARG A 399 9.81 16.18 8.93
C ARG A 399 9.55 15.02 7.98
N LEU A 400 10.41 14.79 6.99
CA LEU A 400 10.33 13.70 6.03
C LEU A 400 11.24 12.52 6.36
N ARG A 401 11.99 12.60 7.48
CA ARG A 401 12.89 11.50 7.88
C ARG A 401 12.16 10.19 8.11
N ASP A 402 10.86 10.22 8.41
CA ASP A 402 10.04 9.01 8.52
C ASP A 402 9.84 8.27 7.19
N GLU A 403 10.12 8.93 6.07
CA GLU A 403 9.99 8.42 4.71
C GLU A 403 11.36 8.28 4.01
N ALA A 404 12.46 8.48 4.74
CA ALA A 404 13.81 8.31 4.23
C ALA A 404 14.06 6.87 3.72
N PRO A 405 14.96 6.67 2.73
CA PRO A 405 15.24 5.35 2.16
C PRO A 405 15.56 4.25 3.18
N GLN A 406 16.27 4.62 4.25
CA GLN A 406 16.67 3.73 5.34
C GLN A 406 15.48 3.17 6.15
N ALA A 407 14.28 3.74 6.02
CA ALA A 407 13.09 3.26 6.72
C ALA A 407 12.42 2.06 6.02
N TYR A 408 12.90 1.68 4.83
CA TYR A 408 12.31 0.68 3.95
C TYR A 408 13.24 -0.52 3.75
N LYS A 409 12.68 -1.67 3.35
CA LYS A 409 13.47 -2.84 2.96
C LYS A 409 14.27 -2.52 1.70
N ASP A 410 15.34 -3.28 1.46
CA ASP A 410 16.01 -3.25 0.16
C ASP A 410 15.05 -3.76 -0.92
N LEU A 411 14.73 -2.87 -1.86
CA LEU A 411 13.85 -3.17 -2.97
C LEU A 411 14.41 -4.28 -3.86
N THR A 412 15.74 -4.44 -3.92
CA THR A 412 16.39 -5.53 -4.68
C THR A 412 15.99 -6.89 -4.10
N THR A 413 16.08 -7.05 -2.78
CA THR A 413 15.66 -8.26 -2.06
C THR A 413 14.16 -8.52 -2.19
N VAL A 414 13.35 -7.46 -2.14
CA VAL A 414 11.90 -7.57 -2.39
C VAL A 414 11.62 -8.10 -3.79
N MET A 415 12.37 -7.65 -4.80
CA MET A 415 12.22 -8.13 -6.18
C MET A 415 12.72 -9.57 -6.37
N SER A 416 13.87 -9.94 -5.80
CA SER A 416 14.39 -11.31 -5.91
C SER A 416 13.45 -12.33 -5.27
N ASN A 417 12.76 -11.95 -4.21
CA ASN A 417 11.83 -12.84 -3.51
C ASN A 417 10.50 -13.08 -4.24
N GLN A 418 10.25 -12.38 -5.36
CA GLN A 418 8.99 -12.47 -6.12
C GLN A 418 9.21 -12.73 -7.62
N GLU A 419 10.36 -13.31 -8.00
CA GLU A 419 10.67 -13.68 -9.39
C GLU A 419 9.66 -14.67 -9.99
N THR A 420 8.96 -15.45 -9.15
CA THR A 420 7.88 -16.35 -9.57
C THR A 420 6.53 -15.65 -9.72
N LEU A 421 6.41 -14.38 -9.31
CA LEU A 421 5.17 -13.59 -9.34
C LEU A 421 5.17 -12.57 -10.49
N VAL A 422 6.32 -11.97 -10.76
CA VAL A 422 6.47 -10.89 -11.74
C VAL A 422 7.80 -10.99 -12.49
N LYS A 423 7.82 -10.52 -13.74
CA LYS A 423 9.06 -10.19 -14.46
C LYS A 423 9.27 -8.68 -14.49
N ILE A 424 10.52 -8.25 -14.42
CA ILE A 424 10.89 -6.83 -14.54
C ILE A 424 10.80 -6.42 -16.01
N VAL A 425 10.07 -5.33 -16.27
CA VAL A 425 10.00 -4.70 -17.60
C VAL A 425 10.94 -3.50 -17.66
N HIS A 426 10.91 -2.63 -16.64
CA HIS A 426 11.80 -1.46 -16.52
C HIS A 426 12.29 -1.25 -15.10
N ARG A 427 13.54 -0.78 -14.96
CA ARG A 427 14.16 -0.38 -13.70
C ARG A 427 14.28 1.13 -13.66
N LEU A 428 13.50 1.78 -12.81
CA LEU A 428 13.39 3.24 -12.75
C LEU A 428 14.27 3.82 -11.65
N LYS A 429 15.06 4.84 -11.97
CA LYS A 429 15.87 5.61 -11.00
C LYS A 429 15.31 7.03 -10.84
N PRO A 430 15.21 7.54 -9.60
CA PRO A 430 14.55 8.81 -9.33
C PRO A 430 15.42 9.99 -9.76
N LEU A 431 14.78 11.03 -10.30
CA LEU A 431 15.39 12.30 -10.69
C LEU A 431 14.79 13.47 -9.91
N ILE A 432 13.49 13.40 -9.70
CA ILE A 432 12.71 14.36 -8.93
C ILE A 432 11.83 13.56 -8.00
N ASN A 433 11.75 13.96 -6.73
CA ASN A 433 10.79 13.44 -5.78
C ASN A 433 10.07 14.61 -5.08
N VAL A 434 8.75 14.50 -5.01
CA VAL A 434 7.88 15.40 -4.24
C VAL A 434 7.04 14.56 -3.29
N LYS A 435 7.23 14.78 -1.99
CA LYS A 435 6.49 14.11 -0.93
C LYS A 435 5.31 14.91 -0.43
N GLY A 436 4.36 14.16 0.13
CA GLY A 436 3.26 14.68 0.91
C GLY A 436 3.63 15.32 2.24
N ILE A 437 3.94 16.63 2.30
CA ILE A 437 4.17 17.35 3.58
C ILE A 437 2.94 18.18 3.95
N SER A 438 2.55 18.17 5.23
CA SER A 438 1.55 19.10 5.78
C SER A 438 2.21 20.39 6.27
N GLU A 439 1.88 21.54 5.66
CA GLU A 439 2.42 22.84 6.09
C GLU A 439 1.84 23.33 7.44
N ASN A 440 0.66 22.84 7.85
CA ASN A 440 -0.11 23.37 8.99
C ASN A 440 0.56 23.29 10.39
N ASN A 441 1.65 22.55 10.55
CA ASN A 441 2.44 22.58 11.79
C ASN A 441 3.27 23.87 11.95
N ILE A 442 3.39 24.71 10.91
CA ILE A 442 4.09 26.02 10.99
C ILE A 442 3.25 27.05 11.76
N ARG A 443 1.91 26.97 11.71
CA ARG A 443 1.02 27.91 12.42
C ARG A 443 0.80 27.51 13.89
N TYR A 444 0.81 26.23 14.22
CA TYR A 444 0.67 25.77 15.61
C TYR A 444 1.92 25.99 16.48
N SER A 445 3.14 25.90 15.93
CA SER A 445 4.35 26.21 16.69
C SER A 445 4.52 27.71 16.97
N LYS A 446 4.14 28.58 16.01
CA LYS A 446 4.17 30.05 16.21
C LYS A 446 3.14 30.56 17.23
N LYS A 447 2.03 29.85 17.46
CA LYS A 447 1.07 30.19 18.53
C LYS A 447 1.53 29.74 19.93
N LYS A 448 2.31 28.66 20.06
CA LYS A 448 2.88 28.25 21.36
C LYS A 448 4.05 29.14 21.79
N ASN A 449 4.84 29.68 20.86
CA ASN A 449 5.96 30.58 21.18
C ASN A 449 5.57 32.06 21.39
N LYS A 450 4.27 32.40 21.34
CA LYS A 450 3.75 33.72 21.74
C LYS A 450 3.04 33.72 23.10
N LYS A 451 3.07 32.60 23.83
CA LYS A 451 2.49 32.46 25.19
C LYS A 451 3.50 31.92 26.20
N ARG A 452 4.78 32.27 26.06
CA ARG A 452 5.77 32.13 27.13
C ARG A 452 6.43 33.47 27.36
#